data_AF-A0A8S9GW76-F1
#
_entry.id   AF-A0A8S9GW76-F1
#
_cell.length_a   1.000
_cell.length_b   1.000
_cell.length_c   1.000
_cell.angle_alpha   90.00
_cell.angle_beta   90.00
_cell.angle_gamma   90.00
#
_symmetry.space_group_name_H-M   'P 1'
#
loop_
_entity.id
_entity.type
_entity.pdbx_description
1 polymer ?
#
loop_
_entity_poly.entity_id
_entity_poly.type
_entity_poly.pdbx_seq_one_letter_code
_entity_poly.pdbx_strand_id
1 'polypeptide(L)'
;MATSFSATLPLHGSQENRLLLPPIRLAPLPSSFLGSTRSLTVPSSRRLYHAHAARRSPVVGVQEVVKEKKVTNSLLITKEEGLVLYEDMILGRSFEDMCAQMYYRGKMFGFVHLYNGQEAVSTGFIKLLTQSDSVVSTYRDHVHALSKGVSARAVMSELFGKVTGCCRGQGGSMHMFSKEHNMLGGFAFIGEGIPVATGAAFTSKYKREVLKQDCEDVTIAFFGDGTCNNGQFYECLNMAALYKLPIIFVVENNLWAIGMSHLRSTSDPEIWKKGPAFGMPGVHVDGMDVLKVREVAKEAVTRARRGEGPTLVECETYRFRGHSLADPDELRDAAEKAKYAARDPITALKKYLVENKLASEGELKTIEKKIDELVEEAVEFADASPQPGRSQLLENVFADPKGFGIGPDGRYRCEDPKFTEGTAQV
;
A
#
# COMPACT_ATOMS: atom_id res chain seq x y z
N MET A 1 28.74 -41.32 -14.09
CA MET A 1 30.09 -41.19 -14.67
C MET A 1 30.08 -39.94 -15.54
N ALA A 2 30.63 -38.83 -15.04
CA ALA A 2 31.85 -38.18 -15.55
C ALA A 2 31.70 -37.72 -17.02
N THR A 3 31.80 -36.44 -17.38
CA THR A 3 32.98 -35.58 -17.14
C THR A 3 32.67 -34.08 -17.22
N SER A 4 33.41 -33.34 -16.39
CA SER A 4 33.61 -31.90 -16.36
C SER A 4 34.45 -31.37 -17.54
N PHE A 5 34.20 -30.13 -17.96
CA PHE A 5 35.22 -29.31 -18.63
C PHE A 5 35.43 -28.00 -17.86
N SER A 6 36.60 -27.93 -17.24
CA SER A 6 37.25 -26.73 -16.72
C SER A 6 38.09 -26.14 -17.84
N ALA A 7 38.05 -24.82 -18.01
CA ALA A 7 39.04 -24.07 -18.78
C ALA A 7 39.53 -22.89 -17.93
N THR A 8 40.67 -23.09 -17.28
CA THR A 8 41.54 -22.07 -16.71
C THR A 8 42.51 -21.55 -17.75
N LEU A 9 42.83 -20.24 -17.72
CA LEU A 9 44.10 -19.61 -18.18
C LEU A 9 44.05 -18.08 -17.89
N PRO A 10 45.18 -17.35 -17.82
CA PRO A 10 45.89 -17.07 -16.57
C PRO A 10 46.02 -15.57 -16.22
N LEU A 11 46.46 -15.32 -14.98
CA LEU A 11 46.94 -14.02 -14.48
C LEU A 11 48.37 -13.73 -14.94
N HIS A 12 48.58 -12.59 -15.61
CA HIS A 12 49.84 -11.85 -15.54
C HIS A 12 49.58 -10.34 -15.53
N GLY A 13 50.21 -9.68 -14.56
CA GLY A 13 49.95 -8.31 -14.18
C GLY A 13 50.54 -7.26 -15.10
N SER A 14 50.02 -6.05 -14.99
CA SER A 14 50.77 -4.83 -15.31
C SER A 14 50.22 -3.66 -14.50
N GLN A 15 51.16 -3.10 -13.72
CA GLN A 15 51.36 -1.72 -13.31
C GLN A 15 50.18 -0.74 -13.25
N GLU A 16 50.03 -0.17 -12.05
CA GLU A 16 49.30 1.07 -11.78
C GLU A 16 49.69 2.19 -12.77
N ASN A 17 48.69 2.77 -13.41
CA ASN A 17 48.83 4.08 -14.06
C ASN A 17 47.64 4.96 -13.64
N ARG A 18 47.84 5.75 -12.58
CA ARG A 18 46.93 6.81 -12.15
C ARG A 18 47.00 7.96 -13.17
N LEU A 19 46.00 8.06 -14.04
CA LEU A 19 45.75 9.28 -14.81
C LEU A 19 44.93 10.26 -13.94
N LEU A 20 45.66 11.20 -13.33
CA LEU A 20 45.10 12.38 -12.68
C LEU A 20 44.51 13.32 -13.74
N LEU A 21 43.19 13.51 -13.72
CA LEU A 21 42.54 14.61 -14.44
C LEU A 21 42.89 15.94 -13.76
N PRO A 22 43.28 16.99 -14.50
CA PRO A 22 43.60 18.28 -13.91
C PRO A 22 42.31 19.04 -13.51
N PRO A 23 42.37 19.89 -12.47
CA PRO A 23 41.20 20.65 -12.00
C PRO A 23 40.81 21.74 -13.01
N ILE A 24 39.53 21.81 -13.33
CA ILE A 24 38.94 22.89 -14.13
C ILE A 24 39.03 24.18 -13.32
N ARG A 25 39.88 25.11 -13.77
CA ARG A 25 39.92 26.50 -13.30
C ARG A 25 38.90 27.33 -14.09
N LEU A 26 37.83 27.77 -13.44
CA LEU A 26 36.97 28.83 -13.96
C LEU A 26 37.61 30.19 -13.66
N ALA A 27 38.02 30.90 -14.71
CA ALA A 27 38.41 32.30 -14.64
C ALA A 27 37.18 33.20 -14.82
N PRO A 28 37.03 34.32 -14.07
CA PRO A 28 35.93 35.24 -14.26
C PRO A 28 36.28 36.21 -15.38
N LEU A 29 35.38 36.38 -16.35
CA LEU A 29 35.41 37.53 -17.26
C LEU A 29 34.14 38.38 -17.08
N PRO A 30 34.26 39.72 -17.07
CA PRO A 30 33.17 40.62 -16.78
C PRO A 30 32.46 41.03 -18.07
N SER A 31 31.13 41.13 -18.04
CA SER A 31 30.47 42.19 -18.81
C SER A 31 29.11 42.54 -18.21
N SER A 32 28.97 43.83 -18.01
CA SER A 32 27.83 44.60 -17.55
C SER A 32 26.66 44.63 -18.54
N PHE A 33 25.46 44.37 -18.05
CA PHE A 33 24.24 45.00 -18.56
C PHE A 33 23.43 45.57 -17.38
N LEU A 34 23.18 46.87 -17.46
CA LEU A 34 22.45 47.74 -16.53
C LEU A 34 20.97 47.32 -16.45
N GLY A 35 20.22 47.53 -15.36
CA GLY A 35 20.53 48.22 -14.12
C GLY A 35 19.31 48.27 -13.19
N SER A 36 19.58 48.32 -11.90
CA SER A 36 18.72 49.02 -10.91
C SER A 36 19.55 49.21 -9.65
N THR A 37 20.06 50.42 -9.48
CA THR A 37 20.67 50.90 -8.24
C THR A 37 19.57 51.43 -7.33
N ARG A 38 18.97 50.55 -6.52
CA ARG A 38 18.22 50.99 -5.34
C ARG A 38 18.66 50.22 -4.10
N SER A 39 19.30 50.97 -3.21
CA SER A 39 19.52 50.63 -1.81
C SER A 39 18.17 50.27 -1.16
N LEU A 40 18.03 49.04 -0.67
CA LEU A 40 16.94 48.64 0.22
C LEU A 40 17.16 49.31 1.57
N THR A 41 16.62 50.52 1.70
CA THR A 41 16.43 51.21 2.98
C THR A 41 15.13 50.72 3.60
N VAL A 42 15.22 50.22 4.83
CA VAL A 42 14.09 49.80 5.67
C VAL A 42 13.33 51.06 6.13
N PRO A 43 12.02 51.22 5.86
CA PRO A 43 11.21 52.19 6.56
C PRO A 43 10.43 51.51 7.67
N SER A 44 10.67 51.95 8.90
CA SER A 44 9.73 51.76 10.01
C SER A 44 8.50 52.63 9.77
N SER A 45 7.32 52.04 9.64
CA SER A 45 6.07 52.76 9.88
C SER A 45 4.95 51.83 10.32
N ARG A 46 4.57 52.00 11.58
CA ARG A 46 3.26 51.61 12.13
C ARG A 46 2.16 52.28 11.31
N ARG A 47 1.18 51.53 10.82
CA ARG A 47 -0.25 51.64 11.17
C ARG A 47 -1.14 50.79 10.25
N LEU A 48 -1.98 50.01 10.93
CA LEU A 48 -3.40 49.74 10.68
C LEU A 48 -3.79 49.13 9.33
N TYR A 49 -3.90 47.80 9.32
CA TYR A 49 -4.89 47.11 8.49
C TYR A 49 -5.86 46.33 9.37
N HIS A 50 -7.14 46.55 9.10
CA HIS A 50 -8.29 45.94 9.75
C HIS A 50 -8.23 44.41 9.69
N ALA A 51 -8.42 43.79 10.85
CA ALA A 51 -8.54 42.36 11.01
C ALA A 51 -9.87 41.86 10.45
N HIS A 52 -9.83 41.11 9.34
CA HIS A 52 -10.82 40.07 9.11
C HIS A 52 -10.40 38.84 9.91
N ALA A 53 -11.02 38.67 11.08
CA ALA A 53 -10.89 37.49 11.92
C ALA A 53 -11.53 36.28 11.21
N ALA A 54 -10.77 35.62 10.32
CA ALA A 54 -11.04 34.23 10.00
C ALA A 54 -10.72 33.40 11.25
N ARG A 55 -11.74 32.76 11.83
CA ARG A 55 -11.62 31.80 12.92
C ARG A 55 -10.60 30.73 12.51
N ARG A 56 -9.36 30.85 12.98
CA ARG A 56 -8.41 29.75 13.03
C ARG A 56 -8.95 28.77 14.06
N SER A 57 -9.43 27.61 13.62
CA SER A 57 -9.61 26.46 14.51
C SER A 57 -8.26 26.18 15.18
N PRO A 58 -8.21 25.93 16.50
CA PRO A 58 -6.96 25.59 17.15
C PRO A 58 -6.46 24.27 16.55
N VAL A 59 -5.31 24.32 15.89
CA VAL A 59 -4.51 23.11 15.61
C VAL A 59 -4.02 22.65 16.97
N VAL A 60 -4.72 21.67 17.56
CA VAL A 60 -4.30 21.05 18.80
C VAL A 60 -3.09 20.19 18.48
N GLY A 61 -1.91 20.60 18.95
CA GLY A 61 -0.71 19.78 18.93
C GLY A 61 -0.93 18.52 19.77
N VAL A 62 -0.37 17.40 19.31
CA VAL A 62 -0.54 16.04 19.84
C VAL A 62 -0.07 15.86 21.31
N GLN A 63 0.45 16.90 21.96
CA GLN A 63 0.90 16.84 23.36
C GLN A 63 -0.19 17.10 24.41
N GLU A 64 -1.41 17.54 24.05
CA GLU A 64 -2.47 17.82 25.03
C GLU A 64 -3.60 16.77 25.12
N VAL A 65 -3.48 15.61 24.48
CA VAL A 65 -4.52 14.55 24.52
C VAL A 65 -4.31 13.49 25.61
N VAL A 66 -3.19 13.50 26.34
CA VAL A 66 -2.98 12.53 27.44
C VAL A 66 -2.98 13.24 28.78
N LYS A 67 -4.17 13.65 29.25
CA LYS A 67 -4.38 13.85 30.68
C LYS A 67 -4.38 12.49 31.34
N GLU A 68 -3.41 12.26 32.24
CA GLU A 68 -3.30 11.09 33.10
C GLU A 68 -4.65 10.77 33.78
N LYS A 69 -5.41 9.85 33.19
CA LYS A 69 -6.47 9.15 33.89
C LYS A 69 -5.83 7.97 34.63
N LYS A 70 -6.11 7.88 35.94
CA LYS A 70 -5.83 6.70 36.76
C LYS A 70 -6.12 5.43 35.95
N VAL A 71 -5.11 4.56 35.82
CA VAL A 71 -5.20 3.26 35.16
C VAL A 71 -6.17 2.38 35.95
N THR A 72 -7.45 2.48 35.64
CA THR A 72 -8.36 1.34 35.76
C THR A 72 -7.92 0.33 34.70
N ASN A 73 -7.89 -0.95 35.07
CA ASN A 73 -7.51 -2.07 34.23
C ASN A 73 -8.51 -2.25 33.05
N SER A 74 -8.54 -1.30 32.11
CA SER A 74 -9.44 -1.29 30.96
C SER A 74 -8.75 -1.99 29.81
N LEU A 75 -9.28 -3.15 29.43
CA LEU A 75 -8.88 -3.87 28.23
C LEU A 75 -8.96 -2.94 27.01
N LEU A 76 -7.94 -3.00 26.14
CA LEU A 76 -7.86 -2.19 24.93
C LEU A 76 -8.87 -2.62 23.84
N ILE A 77 -9.30 -3.88 23.90
CA ILE A 77 -10.21 -4.54 22.94
C ILE A 77 -11.04 -5.61 23.65
N THR A 78 -12.17 -5.99 23.04
CA THR A 78 -12.94 -7.17 23.52
C THR A 78 -12.30 -8.48 23.07
N LYS A 79 -12.77 -9.61 23.62
CA LYS A 79 -12.35 -10.95 23.19
C LYS A 79 -12.66 -11.17 21.70
N GLU A 80 -13.85 -10.80 21.27
CA GLU A 80 -14.35 -11.00 19.91
C GLU A 80 -13.52 -10.18 18.91
N GLU A 81 -13.25 -8.91 19.23
CA GLU A 81 -12.34 -8.09 18.43
C GLU A 81 -10.95 -8.73 18.36
N GLY A 82 -10.42 -9.21 19.49
CA GLY A 82 -9.11 -9.84 19.55
C GLY A 82 -8.97 -11.10 18.70
N LEU A 83 -9.97 -11.97 18.73
CA LEU A 83 -9.98 -13.19 17.92
C LEU A 83 -10.09 -12.88 16.43
N VAL A 84 -10.90 -11.87 16.03
CA VAL A 84 -11.00 -11.44 14.63
C VAL A 84 -9.67 -10.90 14.10
N LEU A 85 -8.98 -10.07 14.90
CA LEU A 85 -7.67 -9.54 14.52
C LEU A 85 -6.62 -10.66 14.43
N TYR A 86 -6.66 -11.61 15.36
CA TYR A 86 -5.72 -12.74 15.37
C TYR A 86 -5.93 -13.65 14.16
N GLU A 87 -7.18 -14.05 13.87
CA GLU A 87 -7.52 -14.89 12.72
C GLU A 87 -7.09 -14.24 11.40
N ASP A 88 -7.29 -12.93 11.24
CA ASP A 88 -6.91 -12.22 10.02
C ASP A 88 -5.39 -12.13 9.83
N MET A 89 -4.63 -11.82 10.88
CA MET A 89 -3.18 -11.77 10.77
C MET A 89 -2.56 -13.16 10.54
N ILE A 90 -3.12 -14.20 11.18
CA ILE A 90 -2.70 -15.59 10.94
C ILE A 90 -3.02 -16.01 9.50
N LEU A 91 -4.21 -15.70 8.98
CA LEU A 91 -4.54 -15.90 7.57
C LEU A 91 -3.52 -15.23 6.65
N GLY A 92 -3.21 -13.96 6.90
CA GLY A 92 -2.21 -13.23 6.13
C GLY A 92 -0.84 -13.93 6.16
N ARG A 93 -0.33 -14.26 7.35
CA ARG A 93 0.99 -14.90 7.49
C ARG A 93 1.05 -16.29 6.83
N SER A 94 0.12 -17.18 7.16
CA SER A 94 0.09 -18.55 6.64
C SER A 94 -0.08 -18.55 5.12
N PHE A 95 -0.91 -17.66 4.58
CA PHE A 95 -1.09 -17.53 3.14
C PHE A 95 0.19 -17.09 2.43
N GLU A 96 0.89 -16.08 2.96
CA GLU A 96 2.12 -15.55 2.36
C GLU A 96 3.29 -16.56 2.45
N ASP A 97 3.41 -17.29 3.55
CA ASP A 97 4.40 -18.37 3.66
C ASP A 97 4.08 -19.53 2.71
N MET A 98 2.80 -19.85 2.49
CA MET A 98 2.39 -20.80 1.46
C MET A 98 2.73 -20.29 0.05
N CYS A 99 2.51 -18.99 -0.23
CA CYS A 99 2.90 -18.39 -1.51
C CYS A 99 4.40 -18.55 -1.78
N ALA A 100 5.25 -18.32 -0.77
CA ALA A 100 6.68 -18.56 -0.87
C ALA A 100 6.99 -20.02 -1.25
N GLN A 101 6.35 -20.99 -0.59
CA GLN A 101 6.53 -22.41 -0.90
C GLN A 101 6.11 -22.74 -2.33
N MET A 102 4.95 -22.24 -2.78
CA MET A 102 4.40 -22.51 -4.10
C MET A 102 5.24 -21.89 -5.22
N TYR A 103 5.80 -20.70 -4.98
CA TYR A 103 6.77 -20.09 -5.89
C TYR A 103 8.01 -20.97 -6.07
N TYR A 104 8.62 -21.46 -4.98
CA TYR A 104 9.78 -22.36 -5.08
C TYR A 104 9.46 -23.72 -5.68
N ARG A 105 8.20 -24.17 -5.62
CA ARG A 105 7.70 -25.36 -6.32
C ARG A 105 7.34 -25.10 -7.80
N GLY A 106 7.55 -23.88 -8.29
CA GLY A 106 7.27 -23.51 -9.68
C GLY A 106 5.77 -23.46 -10.02
N LYS A 107 4.90 -23.22 -9.03
CA LYS A 107 3.46 -23.05 -9.22
C LYS A 107 3.06 -21.59 -9.50
N MET A 108 3.89 -20.63 -9.09
CA MET A 108 3.71 -19.20 -9.32
C MET A 108 4.86 -18.67 -10.18
N PHE A 109 4.56 -17.73 -11.08
CA PHE A 109 5.53 -17.17 -12.03
C PHE A 109 5.51 -15.65 -12.01
N GLY A 110 6.64 -15.03 -12.39
CA GLY A 110 6.77 -13.58 -12.43
C GLY A 110 7.10 -12.98 -11.08
N PHE A 111 6.57 -11.78 -10.81
CA PHE A 111 6.82 -11.06 -9.56
C PHE A 111 5.89 -11.56 -8.45
N VAL A 112 6.44 -11.80 -7.26
CA VAL A 112 5.67 -12.13 -6.05
C VAL A 112 6.22 -11.32 -4.88
N HIS A 113 5.37 -10.47 -4.29
CA HIS A 113 5.76 -9.55 -3.22
C HIS A 113 5.04 -9.90 -1.92
N LEU A 114 5.78 -10.41 -0.94
CA LEU A 114 5.17 -10.96 0.27
C LEU A 114 4.93 -9.93 1.38
N TYR A 115 3.76 -9.92 1.99
CA TYR A 115 3.32 -8.98 3.04
C TYR A 115 3.76 -9.37 4.46
N ASN A 116 4.54 -10.45 4.58
CA ASN A 116 4.93 -11.00 5.87
C ASN A 116 5.70 -9.99 6.75
N GLY A 117 5.20 -9.80 7.97
CA GLY A 117 5.70 -8.85 8.97
C GLY A 117 4.92 -7.53 9.06
N GLN A 118 4.01 -7.28 8.11
CA GLN A 118 3.20 -6.05 8.06
C GLN A 118 1.72 -6.26 8.46
N GLU A 119 1.35 -7.45 8.93
CA GLU A 119 -0.05 -7.88 9.10
C GLU A 119 -0.85 -6.96 10.04
N ALA A 120 -0.20 -6.40 11.07
CA ALA A 120 -0.85 -5.46 11.98
C ALA A 120 -1.40 -4.21 11.27
N VAL A 121 -0.75 -3.77 10.17
CA VAL A 121 -1.15 -2.58 9.42
C VAL A 121 -2.44 -2.87 8.65
N SER A 122 -2.43 -3.86 7.75
CA SER A 122 -3.61 -4.25 6.98
C SER A 122 -4.80 -4.57 7.89
N THR A 123 -4.62 -5.44 8.87
CA THR A 123 -5.68 -5.90 9.77
C THR A 123 -6.24 -4.78 10.63
N GLY A 124 -5.38 -3.92 11.19
CA GLY A 124 -5.78 -2.82 12.07
C GLY A 124 -6.71 -1.81 11.40
N PHE A 125 -6.49 -1.54 10.11
CA PHE A 125 -7.34 -0.65 9.31
C PHE A 125 -8.54 -1.37 8.69
N ILE A 126 -8.32 -2.49 8.00
CA ILE A 126 -9.35 -3.10 7.16
C ILE A 126 -10.47 -3.72 8.00
N LYS A 127 -10.19 -4.26 9.18
CA LYS A 127 -11.21 -4.82 10.09
C LYS A 127 -12.04 -3.78 10.84
N LEU A 128 -11.94 -2.50 10.47
CA LEU A 128 -12.85 -1.44 10.88
C LEU A 128 -13.78 -0.99 9.75
N LEU A 129 -13.52 -1.45 8.53
CA LEU A 129 -14.28 -1.07 7.36
C LEU A 129 -15.57 -1.89 7.25
N THR A 130 -16.56 -1.26 6.66
CA THR A 130 -17.76 -1.88 6.13
C THR A 130 -17.50 -2.38 4.70
N GLN A 131 -18.46 -3.13 4.14
CA GLN A 131 -18.36 -3.64 2.78
C GLN A 131 -18.30 -2.52 1.73
N SER A 132 -18.98 -1.39 1.94
CA SER A 132 -19.05 -0.27 0.99
C SER A 132 -17.79 0.60 0.97
N ASP A 133 -16.99 0.54 2.03
CA ASP A 133 -15.71 1.25 2.08
C ASP A 133 -14.70 0.64 1.11
N SER A 134 -13.93 1.53 0.48
CA SER A 134 -13.00 1.18 -0.58
C SER A 134 -11.57 1.05 -0.07
N VAL A 135 -10.83 0.09 -0.60
CA VAL A 135 -9.39 -0.07 -0.38
C VAL A 135 -8.67 -0.01 -1.71
N VAL A 136 -7.64 0.82 -1.78
CA VAL A 136 -6.63 0.81 -2.84
C VAL A 136 -5.31 0.37 -2.24
N SER A 137 -4.64 -0.56 -2.91
CA SER A 137 -3.40 -1.17 -2.47
C SER A 137 -2.24 -0.87 -3.43
N THR A 138 -1.06 -1.38 -3.09
CA THR A 138 0.11 -1.49 -3.97
C THR A 138 0.20 -2.87 -4.61
N TYR A 139 1.32 -3.20 -5.26
CA TYR A 139 1.66 -4.55 -5.71
C TYR A 139 1.84 -5.59 -4.58
N ARG A 140 1.77 -5.18 -3.31
CA ARG A 140 1.85 -6.06 -2.13
C ARG A 140 0.45 -6.22 -1.51
N ASP A 141 -0.53 -6.59 -2.32
CA ASP A 141 -1.96 -6.50 -2.03
C ASP A 141 -2.61 -7.79 -1.54
N HIS A 142 -1.91 -8.93 -1.50
CA HIS A 142 -2.52 -10.22 -1.18
C HIS A 142 -3.29 -10.18 0.15
N VAL A 143 -2.63 -9.71 1.20
CA VAL A 143 -3.22 -9.63 2.55
C VAL A 143 -4.28 -8.53 2.60
N HIS A 144 -4.15 -7.43 1.86
CA HIS A 144 -5.24 -6.44 1.76
C HIS A 144 -6.50 -7.04 1.13
N ALA A 145 -6.37 -7.85 0.08
CA ALA A 145 -7.48 -8.54 -0.56
C ALA A 145 -8.13 -9.56 0.39
N LEU A 146 -7.33 -10.39 1.05
CA LEU A 146 -7.80 -11.35 2.06
C LEU A 146 -8.52 -10.65 3.22
N SER A 147 -7.91 -9.61 3.80
CA SER A 147 -8.50 -8.84 4.89
C SER A 147 -9.81 -8.17 4.47
N LYS A 148 -9.96 -7.73 3.21
CA LYS A 148 -11.21 -7.19 2.65
C LYS A 148 -12.25 -8.26 2.29
N GLY A 149 -11.93 -9.54 2.44
CA GLY A 149 -12.86 -10.66 2.29
C GLY A 149 -12.74 -11.43 0.98
N VAL A 150 -11.82 -11.06 0.08
CA VAL A 150 -11.57 -11.88 -1.12
C VAL A 150 -11.08 -13.25 -0.67
N SER A 151 -11.73 -14.32 -1.13
CA SER A 151 -11.44 -15.67 -0.64
C SER A 151 -10.01 -16.12 -0.96
N ALA A 152 -9.39 -16.88 -0.05
CA ALA A 152 -8.07 -17.47 -0.26
C ALA A 152 -8.00 -18.31 -1.54
N ARG A 153 -9.10 -19.00 -1.91
CA ARG A 153 -9.22 -19.69 -3.20
C ARG A 153 -9.01 -18.75 -4.38
N ALA A 154 -9.74 -17.64 -4.43
CA ALA A 154 -9.65 -16.69 -5.53
C ALA A 154 -8.26 -16.00 -5.57
N VAL A 155 -7.69 -15.67 -4.42
CA VAL A 155 -6.34 -15.08 -4.34
C VAL A 155 -5.28 -16.08 -4.81
N MET A 156 -5.30 -17.32 -4.32
CA MET A 156 -4.33 -18.36 -4.69
C MET A 156 -4.46 -18.74 -6.17
N SER A 157 -5.69 -18.87 -6.68
CA SER A 157 -5.95 -19.10 -8.10
C SER A 157 -5.42 -17.96 -8.99
N GLU A 158 -5.52 -16.70 -8.55
CA GLU A 158 -4.95 -15.57 -9.30
C GLU A 158 -3.42 -15.67 -9.36
N LEU A 159 -2.77 -16.01 -8.24
CA LEU A 159 -1.32 -16.21 -8.18
C LEU A 159 -0.83 -17.39 -9.03
N PHE A 160 -1.68 -18.40 -9.22
CA PHE A 160 -1.42 -19.54 -10.10
C PHE A 160 -1.79 -19.26 -11.57
N GLY A 161 -2.31 -18.07 -11.88
CA GLY A 161 -2.72 -17.67 -13.22
C GLY A 161 -3.96 -18.41 -13.73
N LYS A 162 -4.89 -18.79 -12.85
CA LYS A 162 -6.08 -19.60 -13.17
C LYS A 162 -7.31 -18.74 -13.45
N VAL A 163 -8.26 -19.27 -14.23
CA VAL A 163 -9.54 -18.57 -14.55
C VAL A 163 -10.37 -18.28 -13.30
N THR A 164 -10.22 -19.10 -12.26
CA THR A 164 -10.91 -18.93 -10.97
C THR A 164 -10.27 -17.88 -10.07
N GLY A 165 -9.20 -17.21 -10.53
CA GLY A 165 -8.61 -16.08 -9.84
C GLY A 165 -9.55 -14.88 -9.76
N CYS A 166 -9.34 -13.98 -8.79
CA CYS A 166 -10.15 -12.77 -8.63
C CYS A 166 -10.15 -11.84 -9.87
N CYS A 167 -9.08 -11.91 -10.68
CA CYS A 167 -8.92 -11.23 -11.96
C CYS A 167 -8.80 -12.23 -13.12
N ARG A 168 -9.30 -13.45 -12.93
CA ARG A 168 -9.30 -14.54 -13.91
C ARG A 168 -7.91 -14.92 -14.44
N GLY A 169 -6.87 -14.76 -13.60
CA GLY A 169 -5.50 -15.12 -13.92
C GLY A 169 -4.78 -14.12 -14.84
N GLN A 170 -5.34 -12.92 -15.04
CA GLN A 170 -4.76 -11.87 -15.88
C GLN A 170 -3.94 -10.86 -15.08
N GLY A 171 -4.22 -10.73 -13.78
CA GLY A 171 -3.52 -9.77 -12.92
C GLY A 171 -2.26 -10.35 -12.30
N GLY A 172 -2.32 -11.61 -11.84
CA GLY A 172 -1.25 -12.22 -11.07
C GLY A 172 -1.05 -11.53 -9.71
N SER A 173 0.17 -11.57 -9.18
CA SER A 173 0.48 -11.13 -7.82
C SER A 173 0.30 -9.64 -7.55
N MET A 174 0.45 -8.77 -8.54
CA MET A 174 0.50 -7.32 -8.29
C MET A 174 -0.85 -6.62 -8.49
N HIS A 175 -1.87 -7.34 -8.94
CA HIS A 175 -3.08 -6.79 -9.54
C HIS A 175 -4.32 -7.57 -9.12
N MET A 176 -4.62 -7.56 -7.82
CA MET A 176 -5.88 -8.11 -7.32
C MET A 176 -6.96 -7.04 -7.37
N PHE A 177 -8.15 -7.37 -7.84
CA PHE A 177 -9.30 -6.47 -7.88
C PHE A 177 -10.54 -7.24 -7.45
N SER A 178 -11.46 -6.58 -6.76
CA SER A 178 -12.76 -7.17 -6.44
C SER A 178 -13.83 -6.11 -6.24
N LYS A 179 -14.75 -6.03 -7.21
CA LYS A 179 -15.93 -5.14 -7.13
C LYS A 179 -16.81 -5.47 -5.93
N GLU A 180 -17.02 -6.76 -5.66
CA GLU A 180 -17.84 -7.23 -4.54
C GLU A 180 -17.31 -6.72 -3.19
N HIS A 181 -15.99 -6.71 -3.03
CA HIS A 181 -15.30 -6.34 -1.79
C HIS A 181 -14.87 -4.87 -1.73
N ASN A 182 -15.17 -4.07 -2.78
CA ASN A 182 -14.61 -2.74 -2.98
C ASN A 182 -13.08 -2.71 -2.80
N MET A 183 -12.42 -3.75 -3.29
CA MET A 183 -10.96 -3.77 -3.45
C MET A 183 -10.64 -3.23 -4.84
N LEU A 184 -10.23 -1.97 -4.89
CA LEU A 184 -10.10 -1.19 -6.11
C LEU A 184 -8.82 -1.45 -6.90
N GLY A 185 -7.90 -2.25 -6.37
CA GLY A 185 -6.72 -2.69 -7.12
C GLY A 185 -5.43 -2.73 -6.32
N GLY A 186 -4.59 -3.71 -6.66
CA GLY A 186 -3.14 -3.58 -6.56
C GLY A 186 -2.58 -2.91 -7.80
N PHE A 187 -1.65 -1.98 -7.59
CA PHE A 187 -1.02 -1.21 -8.65
C PHE A 187 0.49 -1.44 -8.63
N ALA A 188 1.05 -1.75 -9.80
CA ALA A 188 2.47 -2.02 -9.97
C ALA A 188 3.30 -0.74 -10.14
N PHE A 189 2.72 0.33 -10.71
CA PHE A 189 3.40 1.61 -10.80
C PHE A 189 3.33 2.37 -9.49
N ILE A 190 4.49 2.85 -9.03
CA ILE A 190 4.64 3.51 -7.74
C ILE A 190 3.85 4.82 -7.72
N GLY A 191 2.81 4.89 -6.89
CA GLY A 191 1.94 6.05 -6.73
C GLY A 191 0.66 6.04 -7.58
N GLU A 192 0.51 5.09 -8.50
CA GLU A 192 -0.64 4.99 -9.42
C GLU A 192 -1.99 4.86 -8.69
N GLY A 193 -2.01 4.13 -7.57
CA GLY A 193 -3.23 3.95 -6.78
C GLY A 193 -3.69 5.21 -6.03
N ILE A 194 -2.81 6.19 -5.77
CA ILE A 194 -3.15 7.36 -4.92
C ILE A 194 -4.23 8.25 -5.58
N PRO A 195 -4.12 8.62 -6.88
CA PRO A 195 -5.20 9.31 -7.58
C PRO A 195 -6.49 8.50 -7.67
N VAL A 196 -6.40 7.17 -7.87
CA VAL A 196 -7.58 6.28 -7.92
C VAL A 196 -8.35 6.32 -6.59
N ALA A 197 -7.63 6.20 -5.47
CA ALA A 197 -8.22 6.29 -4.13
C ALA A 197 -8.84 7.68 -3.88
N THR A 198 -8.16 8.74 -4.31
CA THR A 198 -8.66 10.11 -4.20
C THR A 198 -9.98 10.28 -4.98
N GLY A 199 -10.08 9.70 -6.19
CA GLY A 199 -11.31 9.70 -6.98
C GLY A 199 -12.45 8.88 -6.35
N ALA A 200 -12.14 7.75 -5.74
CA ALA A 200 -13.11 6.95 -4.99
C ALA A 200 -13.68 7.73 -3.80
N ALA A 201 -12.82 8.39 -3.02
CA ALA A 201 -13.25 9.24 -1.91
C ALA A 201 -14.07 10.45 -2.39
N PHE A 202 -13.71 11.04 -3.54
CA PHE A 202 -14.50 12.09 -4.17
C PHE A 202 -15.90 11.57 -4.55
N THR A 203 -16.01 10.34 -5.02
CA THR A 203 -17.31 9.72 -5.33
C THR A 203 -18.22 9.65 -4.10
N SER A 204 -17.71 9.23 -2.94
CA SER A 204 -18.48 9.22 -1.70
C SER A 204 -18.98 10.62 -1.32
N LYS A 205 -18.08 11.62 -1.38
CA LYS A 205 -18.45 13.02 -1.13
C LYS A 205 -19.50 13.52 -2.13
N TYR A 206 -19.35 13.20 -3.41
CA TYR A 206 -20.26 13.63 -4.48
C TYR A 206 -21.65 13.02 -4.33
N LYS A 207 -21.73 11.72 -4.02
CA LYS A 207 -23.00 11.04 -3.69
C LYS A 207 -23.73 11.75 -2.57
N ARG A 208 -23.02 12.07 -1.47
CA ARG A 208 -23.58 12.76 -0.31
C ARG A 208 -24.01 14.20 -0.62
N GLU A 209 -23.13 15.00 -1.21
CA GLU A 209 -23.30 16.45 -1.29
C GLU A 209 -24.04 16.90 -2.55
N VAL A 210 -23.87 16.20 -3.67
CA VAL A 210 -24.47 16.57 -4.97
C VAL A 210 -25.68 15.70 -5.28
N LEU A 211 -25.54 14.37 -5.20
CA LEU A 211 -26.63 13.44 -5.53
C LEU A 211 -27.64 13.25 -4.38
N LYS A 212 -27.34 13.80 -3.19
CA LYS A 212 -28.18 13.71 -1.98
C LYS A 212 -28.53 12.27 -1.58
N GLN A 213 -27.58 11.37 -1.80
CA GLN A 213 -27.67 9.97 -1.39
C GLN A 213 -27.07 9.79 0.00
N ASP A 214 -27.62 8.88 0.78
CA ASP A 214 -27.00 8.45 2.02
C ASP A 214 -25.71 7.66 1.68
N CYS A 215 -24.58 8.20 2.10
CA CYS A 215 -23.25 7.67 1.80
C CYS A 215 -22.26 8.18 2.84
N GLU A 216 -21.80 7.25 3.67
CA GLU A 216 -20.76 7.47 4.68
C GLU A 216 -19.46 6.74 4.32
N ASP A 217 -19.36 6.22 3.09
CA ASP A 217 -18.25 5.38 2.63
C ASP A 217 -16.91 6.14 2.71
N VAL A 218 -15.90 5.49 3.29
CA VAL A 218 -14.52 5.99 3.34
C VAL A 218 -13.64 5.21 2.38
N THR A 219 -12.51 5.81 1.99
CA THR A 219 -11.49 5.14 1.19
C THR A 219 -10.18 5.07 1.96
N ILE A 220 -9.50 3.93 1.92
CA ILE A 220 -8.11 3.80 2.39
C ILE A 220 -7.19 3.64 1.18
N ALA A 221 -6.12 4.43 1.16
CA ALA A 221 -5.03 4.31 0.21
C ALA A 221 -3.78 3.80 0.92
N PHE A 222 -3.38 2.55 0.68
CA PHE A 222 -2.13 1.99 1.19
C PHE A 222 -0.98 2.21 0.21
N PHE A 223 0.17 2.64 0.70
CA PHE A 223 1.39 2.76 -0.10
C PHE A 223 2.66 2.76 0.76
N GLY A 224 3.80 2.35 0.19
CA GLY A 224 5.08 2.30 0.90
C GLY A 224 5.77 3.67 1.04
N ASP A 225 6.76 3.74 1.93
CA ASP A 225 7.60 4.93 2.19
C ASP A 225 8.21 5.54 0.93
N GLY A 226 8.79 4.71 0.06
CA GLY A 226 9.39 5.16 -1.21
C GLY A 226 8.41 5.91 -2.13
N THR A 227 7.11 5.60 -2.05
CA THR A 227 6.05 6.26 -2.84
C THR A 227 5.89 7.73 -2.48
N CYS A 228 6.22 8.12 -1.25
CA CYS A 228 6.03 9.48 -0.73
C CYS A 228 6.98 10.52 -1.37
N ASN A 229 7.87 10.07 -2.26
CA ASN A 229 8.74 10.91 -3.07
C ASN A 229 8.16 11.19 -4.48
N ASN A 230 7.05 10.55 -4.86
CA ASN A 230 6.36 10.83 -6.11
C ASN A 230 5.55 12.14 -5.99
N GLY A 231 5.56 12.98 -7.03
CA GLY A 231 4.78 14.23 -7.07
C GLY A 231 3.28 14.01 -6.89
N GLN A 232 2.72 12.91 -7.42
CA GLN A 232 1.30 12.56 -7.31
C GLN A 232 0.83 12.43 -5.86
N PHE A 233 1.71 12.01 -4.94
CA PHE A 233 1.41 11.97 -3.52
C PHE A 233 1.02 13.38 -3.01
N TYR A 234 1.85 14.39 -3.26
CA TYR A 234 1.60 15.76 -2.81
C TYR A 234 0.38 16.40 -3.50
N GLU A 235 0.18 16.13 -4.78
CA GLU A 235 -0.99 16.59 -5.53
C GLU A 235 -2.30 16.05 -4.92
N CYS A 236 -2.33 14.75 -4.61
CA CYS A 236 -3.49 14.11 -4.01
C CYS A 236 -3.72 14.54 -2.55
N LEU A 237 -2.67 14.74 -1.76
CA LEU A 237 -2.81 15.31 -0.41
C LEU A 237 -3.47 16.69 -0.46
N ASN A 238 -3.01 17.56 -1.36
CA ASN A 238 -3.57 18.90 -1.55
C ASN A 238 -5.06 18.85 -1.95
N MET A 239 -5.41 18.04 -2.96
CA MET A 239 -6.80 17.91 -3.41
C MET A 239 -7.71 17.31 -2.32
N ALA A 240 -7.23 16.28 -1.61
CA ALA A 240 -8.00 15.65 -0.55
C ALA A 240 -8.28 16.62 0.61
N ALA A 241 -7.29 17.44 1.00
CA ALA A 241 -7.46 18.46 2.03
C ALA A 241 -8.43 19.56 1.57
N LEU A 242 -8.24 20.09 0.35
CA LEU A 242 -9.09 21.14 -0.23
C LEU A 242 -10.57 20.74 -0.24
N TYR A 243 -10.86 19.51 -0.66
CA TYR A 243 -12.24 19.02 -0.77
C TYR A 243 -12.76 18.34 0.49
N LYS A 244 -11.94 18.20 1.54
CA LYS A 244 -12.26 17.44 2.75
C LYS A 244 -12.78 16.03 2.40
N LEU A 245 -12.01 15.31 1.59
CA LEU A 245 -12.40 13.97 1.14
C LEU A 245 -12.39 12.96 2.31
N PRO A 246 -13.31 11.98 2.33
CA PRO A 246 -13.33 10.90 3.31
C PRO A 246 -12.27 9.83 2.98
N ILE A 247 -10.99 10.20 3.05
CA ILE A 247 -9.85 9.34 2.70
C ILE A 247 -8.82 9.26 3.83
N ILE A 248 -8.27 8.07 4.03
CA ILE A 248 -7.11 7.84 4.90
C ILE A 248 -5.94 7.42 4.01
N PHE A 249 -4.85 8.17 4.09
CA PHE A 249 -3.59 7.85 3.43
C PHE A 249 -2.72 7.06 4.43
N VAL A 250 -2.51 5.78 4.17
CA VAL A 250 -1.76 4.88 5.06
C VAL A 250 -0.41 4.56 4.43
N VAL A 251 0.65 5.06 5.05
CA VAL A 251 2.03 4.82 4.66
C VAL A 251 2.54 3.58 5.41
N GLU A 252 2.83 2.53 4.67
CA GLU A 252 3.46 1.32 5.16
C GLU A 252 4.97 1.49 5.11
N ASN A 253 5.53 2.20 6.09
CA ASN A 253 6.96 2.46 6.15
C ASN A 253 7.69 1.22 6.66
N ASN A 254 8.12 0.36 5.73
CA ASN A 254 8.94 -0.82 6.03
C ASN A 254 10.44 -0.54 5.97
N LEU A 255 10.81 0.75 6.03
CA LEU A 255 12.16 1.30 6.04
C LEU A 255 12.95 1.15 4.73
N TRP A 256 12.38 0.53 3.69
CA TRP A 256 13.11 0.15 2.47
C TRP A 256 12.27 0.18 1.19
N ALA A 257 12.65 1.05 0.25
CA ALA A 257 12.15 1.03 -1.12
C ALA A 257 13.06 0.16 -2.01
N ILE A 258 12.71 -1.11 -2.20
CA ILE A 258 13.56 -2.13 -2.84
C ILE A 258 14.89 -2.23 -2.07
N GLY A 259 15.96 -1.61 -2.56
CA GLY A 259 17.29 -1.55 -1.94
C GLY A 259 17.66 -0.16 -1.40
N MET A 260 16.78 0.83 -1.51
CA MET A 260 17.01 2.18 -1.00
C MET A 260 16.44 2.32 0.42
N SER A 261 17.32 2.58 1.38
CA SER A 261 16.91 2.84 2.77
C SER A 261 16.10 4.13 2.88
N HIS A 262 15.07 4.12 3.73
CA HIS A 262 14.20 5.25 4.05
C HIS A 262 14.99 6.52 4.46
N LEU A 263 16.02 6.35 5.29
CA LEU A 263 16.86 7.48 5.75
C LEU A 263 17.69 8.11 4.62
N ARG A 264 17.73 7.48 3.45
CA ARG A 264 18.44 7.95 2.26
C ARG A 264 17.49 8.37 1.13
N SER A 265 16.18 8.19 1.29
CA SER A 265 15.19 8.34 0.21
C SER A 265 14.49 9.70 0.21
N THR A 266 14.50 10.44 1.33
CA THR A 266 13.79 11.71 1.50
C THR A 266 14.61 12.68 2.35
N SER A 267 14.46 13.99 2.13
CA SER A 267 15.11 15.04 2.92
C SER A 267 14.55 15.17 4.33
N ASP A 268 13.28 14.78 4.51
CA ASP A 268 12.62 14.66 5.81
C ASP A 268 12.03 13.25 5.92
N PRO A 269 12.62 12.37 6.76
CA PRO A 269 12.19 10.98 6.91
C PRO A 269 10.91 10.83 7.73
N GLU A 270 10.43 11.85 8.43
CA GLU A 270 9.17 11.75 9.17
C GLU A 270 8.00 12.07 8.23
N ILE A 271 7.54 11.06 7.48
CA ILE A 271 6.53 11.21 6.41
C ILE A 271 5.22 11.77 6.97
N TRP A 272 4.81 11.37 8.17
CA TRP A 272 3.61 11.89 8.83
C TRP A 272 3.61 13.43 8.94
N LYS A 273 4.78 14.08 9.06
CA LYS A 273 4.89 15.56 9.13
C LYS A 273 4.53 16.27 7.83
N LYS A 274 4.46 15.54 6.71
CA LYS A 274 4.05 16.10 5.41
C LYS A 274 2.55 16.43 5.37
N GLY A 275 1.73 15.76 6.16
CA GLY A 275 0.28 16.02 6.27
C GLY A 275 -0.04 17.45 6.71
N PRO A 276 0.50 17.92 7.86
CA PRO A 276 0.28 19.29 8.36
C PRO A 276 0.56 20.42 7.36
N ALA A 277 1.47 20.23 6.39
CA ALA A 277 1.73 21.21 5.34
C ALA A 277 0.50 21.50 4.46
N PHE A 278 -0.46 20.57 4.38
CA PHE A 278 -1.72 20.71 3.66
C PHE A 278 -2.92 21.00 4.58
N GLY A 279 -2.68 21.18 5.88
CA GLY A 279 -3.75 21.36 6.87
C GLY A 279 -4.52 20.07 7.21
N MET A 280 -3.95 18.89 6.92
CA MET A 280 -4.48 17.60 7.36
C MET A 280 -3.68 17.04 8.54
N PRO A 281 -4.30 16.27 9.46
CA PRO A 281 -3.56 15.60 10.52
C PRO A 281 -2.56 14.58 9.95
N GLY A 282 -1.38 14.55 10.56
CA GLY A 282 -0.35 13.53 10.35
C GLY A 282 -0.15 12.75 11.65
N VAL A 283 -0.13 11.41 11.58
CA VAL A 283 0.02 10.53 12.74
C VAL A 283 1.12 9.51 12.46
N HIS A 284 2.06 9.35 13.38
CA HIS A 284 3.01 8.24 13.39
C HIS A 284 2.51 7.15 14.34
N VAL A 285 2.61 5.89 13.93
CA VAL A 285 2.20 4.75 14.74
C VAL A 285 3.17 3.60 14.56
N ASP A 286 3.38 2.86 15.65
CA ASP A 286 4.09 1.58 15.65
C ASP A 286 3.28 0.54 14.86
N GLY A 287 3.66 0.33 13.60
CA GLY A 287 3.00 -0.57 12.66
C GLY A 287 3.21 -2.06 12.96
N MET A 288 4.01 -2.39 13.99
CA MET A 288 4.17 -3.75 14.51
C MET A 288 3.21 -4.07 15.67
N ASP A 289 2.35 -3.12 16.07
CA ASP A 289 1.39 -3.25 17.16
C ASP A 289 -0.04 -2.99 16.66
N VAL A 290 -0.78 -4.08 16.41
CA VAL A 290 -2.13 -4.02 15.85
C VAL A 290 -3.12 -3.25 16.73
N LEU A 291 -2.90 -3.19 18.06
CA LEU A 291 -3.80 -2.47 18.96
C LEU A 291 -3.64 -0.95 18.78
N LYS A 292 -2.39 -0.47 18.67
CA LYS A 292 -2.09 0.94 18.38
C LYS A 292 -2.53 1.33 16.97
N VAL A 293 -2.25 0.49 15.97
CA VAL A 293 -2.71 0.73 14.59
C VAL A 293 -4.23 0.84 14.57
N ARG A 294 -4.95 -0.09 15.22
CA ARG A 294 -6.42 -0.08 15.28
C ARG A 294 -6.97 1.15 15.99
N GLU A 295 -6.32 1.63 17.05
CA GLU A 295 -6.73 2.87 17.74
C GLU A 295 -6.66 4.09 16.79
N VAL A 296 -5.52 4.25 16.11
CA VAL A 296 -5.34 5.34 15.13
C VAL A 296 -6.32 5.20 13.97
N ALA A 297 -6.52 3.98 13.47
CA ALA A 297 -7.46 3.70 12.39
C ALA A 297 -8.91 4.02 12.79
N LYS A 298 -9.33 3.71 14.03
CA LYS A 298 -10.66 4.03 14.56
C LYS A 298 -10.94 5.53 14.48
N GLU A 299 -10.01 6.37 14.94
CA GLU A 299 -10.20 7.83 14.83
C GLU A 299 -10.12 8.32 13.39
N ALA A 300 -9.14 7.87 12.60
CA ALA A 300 -8.99 8.32 11.21
C ALA A 300 -10.23 7.99 10.34
N VAL A 301 -10.78 6.78 10.49
CA VAL A 301 -12.02 6.36 9.82
C VAL A 301 -13.20 7.19 10.30
N THR A 302 -13.36 7.35 11.61
CA THR A 302 -14.50 8.12 12.16
C THR A 302 -14.43 9.58 11.71
N ARG A 303 -13.26 10.20 11.74
CA ARG A 303 -13.00 11.56 11.23
C ARG A 303 -13.39 11.71 9.77
N ALA A 304 -12.97 10.77 8.92
CA ALA A 304 -13.33 10.75 7.50
C ALA A 304 -14.85 10.67 7.30
N ARG A 305 -15.54 9.77 8.04
CA ARG A 305 -17.01 9.65 7.99
C ARG A 305 -17.73 10.93 8.42
N ARG A 306 -17.25 11.59 9.48
CA ARG A 306 -17.77 12.88 9.98
C ARG A 306 -17.55 14.06 9.00
N GLY A 307 -16.87 13.84 7.87
CA GLY A 307 -16.63 14.87 6.86
C GLY A 307 -15.57 15.90 7.27
N GLU A 308 -14.72 15.55 8.23
CA GLU A 308 -13.66 16.43 8.73
C GLU A 308 -12.39 16.40 7.87
N GLY A 309 -12.42 15.63 6.78
CA GLY A 309 -11.36 15.56 5.77
C GLY A 309 -10.34 14.44 6.02
N PRO A 310 -9.25 14.45 5.25
CA PRO A 310 -8.31 13.34 5.20
C PRO A 310 -7.41 13.26 6.44
N THR A 311 -6.76 12.11 6.60
CA THR A 311 -5.68 11.88 7.56
C THR A 311 -4.50 11.18 6.88
N LEU A 312 -3.28 11.60 7.17
CA LEU A 312 -2.05 10.88 6.80
C LEU A 312 -1.57 10.08 8.01
N VAL A 313 -1.45 8.76 7.87
CA VAL A 313 -0.96 7.87 8.92
C VAL A 313 0.30 7.17 8.42
N GLU A 314 1.41 7.33 9.13
CA GLU A 314 2.64 6.58 8.91
C GLU A 314 2.75 5.43 9.89
N CYS A 315 2.63 4.21 9.38
CA CYS A 315 2.83 2.98 10.11
C CYS A 315 4.27 2.51 9.91
N GLU A 316 5.12 2.67 10.93
CA GLU A 316 6.46 2.09 10.91
C GLU A 316 6.37 0.58 11.15
N THR A 317 6.60 -0.19 10.11
CA THR A 317 6.49 -1.65 10.11
C THR A 317 7.76 -2.26 9.50
N TYR A 318 7.74 -3.56 9.19
CA TYR A 318 8.89 -4.21 8.59
C TYR A 318 8.49 -5.42 7.74
N ARG A 319 9.04 -5.52 6.54
CA ARG A 319 8.89 -6.73 5.71
C ARG A 319 9.96 -7.75 6.09
N PHE A 320 9.57 -8.98 6.41
CA PHE A 320 10.51 -10.01 6.87
C PHE A 320 11.29 -10.69 5.74
N ARG A 321 10.78 -10.67 4.51
CA ARG A 321 11.50 -11.13 3.32
C ARG A 321 12.05 -9.95 2.50
N GLY A 322 12.82 -10.25 1.46
CA GLY A 322 13.29 -9.26 0.49
C GLY A 322 12.13 -8.52 -0.18
N HIS A 323 12.44 -7.59 -1.08
CA HIS A 323 11.42 -6.82 -1.78
C HIS A 323 10.38 -7.72 -2.48
N SER A 324 10.87 -8.70 -3.22
CA SER A 324 10.12 -9.79 -3.86
C SER A 324 10.83 -11.13 -3.60
N LEU A 325 10.22 -12.25 -3.99
CA LEU A 325 10.89 -13.57 -3.90
C LEU A 325 12.13 -13.72 -4.79
N ALA A 326 12.37 -12.79 -5.72
CA ALA A 326 13.57 -12.73 -6.53
C ALA A 326 14.70 -11.87 -5.90
N ASP A 327 14.40 -11.11 -4.84
CA ASP A 327 15.38 -10.29 -4.14
C ASP A 327 16.05 -11.11 -3.02
N PRO A 328 17.39 -11.33 -3.09
CA PRO A 328 18.11 -12.13 -2.09
C PRO A 328 18.27 -11.44 -0.74
N ASP A 329 17.87 -10.18 -0.59
CA ASP A 329 17.85 -9.46 0.68
C ASP A 329 19.23 -9.22 1.33
N GLU A 330 20.22 -8.89 0.49
CA GLU A 330 21.62 -8.71 0.90
C GLU A 330 21.95 -7.30 1.42
N LEU A 331 21.08 -6.31 1.14
CA LEU A 331 21.35 -4.90 1.44
C LEU A 331 20.99 -4.48 2.87
N ARG A 332 20.22 -5.30 3.59
CA ARG A 332 19.72 -4.99 4.94
C ARG A 332 20.55 -5.67 6.01
N ASP A 333 20.87 -4.89 7.04
CA ASP A 333 21.65 -5.36 8.18
C ASP A 333 20.95 -6.51 8.92
N ALA A 334 21.72 -7.53 9.29
CA ALA A 334 21.18 -8.72 9.95
C ALA A 334 20.66 -8.42 11.37
N ALA A 335 21.25 -7.48 12.09
CA ALA A 335 20.79 -7.08 13.42
C ALA A 335 19.49 -6.27 13.33
N GLU A 336 19.32 -5.42 12.31
CA GLU A 336 18.04 -4.77 12.01
C GLU A 336 16.93 -5.81 11.76
N LYS A 337 17.19 -6.80 10.90
CA LYS A 337 16.23 -7.89 10.61
C LYS A 337 15.86 -8.65 11.88
N ALA A 338 16.84 -9.01 12.71
CA ALA A 338 16.60 -9.72 13.96
C ALA A 338 15.79 -8.88 14.98
N LYS A 339 16.06 -7.57 15.05
CA LYS A 339 15.32 -6.63 15.91
C LYS A 339 13.82 -6.61 15.56
N TYR A 340 13.47 -6.53 14.28
CA TYR A 340 12.06 -6.51 13.87
C TYR A 340 11.41 -7.90 13.94
N ALA A 341 12.15 -8.98 13.66
CA ALA A 341 11.65 -10.34 13.84
C ALA A 341 11.26 -10.64 15.30
N ALA A 342 12.02 -10.12 16.28
CA ALA A 342 11.69 -10.22 17.70
C ALA A 342 10.43 -9.44 18.10
N ARG A 343 9.91 -8.56 17.22
CA ARG A 343 8.73 -7.74 17.41
C ARG A 343 7.54 -8.19 16.54
N ASP A 344 7.48 -9.47 16.18
CA ASP A 344 6.41 -10.01 15.33
C ASP A 344 5.00 -9.62 15.85
N PRO A 345 4.17 -8.93 15.03
CA PRO A 345 2.86 -8.45 15.45
C PRO A 345 1.91 -9.57 15.90
N ILE A 346 2.02 -10.76 15.31
CA ILE A 346 1.16 -11.90 15.64
C ILE A 346 1.52 -12.43 17.02
N THR A 347 2.82 -12.59 17.29
CA THR A 347 3.30 -13.04 18.60
C THR A 347 2.95 -12.04 19.69
N ALA A 348 3.05 -10.75 19.39
CA ALA A 348 2.67 -9.68 20.32
C ALA A 348 1.17 -9.71 20.65
N LEU A 349 0.29 -9.84 19.66
CA LEU A 349 -1.16 -9.93 19.91
C LEU A 349 -1.51 -11.21 20.68
N LYS A 350 -0.95 -12.36 20.30
CA LYS A 350 -1.15 -13.63 21.01
C LYS A 350 -0.85 -13.50 22.50
N LYS A 351 0.33 -12.95 22.82
CA LYS A 351 0.76 -12.70 24.19
C LYS A 351 -0.26 -11.81 24.94
N TYR A 352 -0.66 -10.71 24.33
CA TYR A 352 -1.66 -9.80 24.91
C TYR A 352 -2.99 -10.51 25.21
N LEU A 353 -3.51 -11.31 24.27
CA LEU A 353 -4.78 -12.03 24.45
C LEU A 353 -4.73 -13.04 25.60
N VAL A 354 -3.62 -13.77 25.74
CA VAL A 354 -3.43 -14.77 26.80
C VAL A 354 -3.22 -14.11 28.17
N GLU A 355 -2.33 -13.12 28.26
CA GLU A 355 -2.03 -12.43 29.52
C GLU A 355 -3.26 -11.71 30.10
N ASN A 356 -4.12 -11.18 29.23
CA ASN A 356 -5.36 -10.50 29.62
C ASN A 356 -6.57 -11.44 29.72
N LYS A 357 -6.38 -12.76 29.58
CA LYS A 357 -7.44 -13.78 29.66
C LYS A 357 -8.59 -13.56 28.66
N LEU A 358 -8.29 -12.97 27.51
CA LEU A 358 -9.22 -12.79 26.40
C LEU A 358 -9.33 -14.07 25.56
N ALA A 359 -8.24 -14.83 25.42
CA ALA A 359 -8.24 -16.12 24.74
C ALA A 359 -7.28 -17.09 25.42
N SER A 360 -7.58 -18.38 25.35
CA SER A 360 -6.67 -19.44 25.75
C SER A 360 -5.73 -19.84 24.61
N GLU A 361 -4.57 -20.42 24.96
CA GLU A 361 -3.67 -21.04 23.98
C GLU A 361 -4.36 -22.11 23.11
N GLY A 362 -5.33 -22.84 23.68
CA GLY A 362 -6.11 -23.83 22.95
C GLY A 362 -6.98 -23.22 21.86
N GLU A 363 -7.69 -22.13 22.17
CA GLU A 363 -8.52 -21.41 21.20
C GLU A 363 -7.68 -20.83 20.05
N LEU A 364 -6.53 -20.23 20.36
CA LEU A 364 -5.64 -19.66 19.34
C LEU A 364 -5.04 -20.74 18.42
N LYS A 365 -4.66 -21.90 18.98
CA LYS A 365 -4.22 -23.05 18.18
C LYS A 365 -5.32 -23.63 17.29
N THR A 366 -6.58 -23.58 17.73
CA THR A 366 -7.71 -23.99 16.86
C THR A 366 -7.85 -23.05 15.67
N ILE A 367 -7.66 -21.74 15.86
CA ILE A 367 -7.64 -20.77 14.75
C ILE A 367 -6.49 -21.06 13.80
N GLU A 368 -5.27 -21.23 14.30
CA GLU A 368 -4.08 -21.56 13.50
C GLU A 368 -4.34 -22.79 12.63
N LYS A 369 -4.80 -23.90 13.23
CA LYS A 369 -5.11 -25.14 12.50
C LYS A 369 -6.17 -24.93 11.41
N LYS A 370 -7.25 -24.20 11.71
CA LYS A 370 -8.32 -23.90 10.74
C LYS A 370 -7.77 -23.12 9.55
N ILE A 371 -6.89 -22.15 9.79
CA ILE A 371 -6.28 -21.36 8.72
C ILE A 371 -5.32 -22.21 7.88
N ASP A 372 -4.53 -23.08 8.50
CA ASP A 372 -3.65 -23.99 7.77
C ASP A 372 -4.46 -24.88 6.81
N GLU A 373 -5.54 -25.51 7.30
CA GLU A 373 -6.46 -26.31 6.48
C GLU A 373 -7.09 -25.48 5.33
N LEU A 374 -7.48 -24.23 5.61
CA LEU A 374 -8.04 -23.32 4.61
C LEU A 374 -7.04 -22.94 3.52
N VAL A 375 -5.78 -22.70 3.88
CA VAL A 375 -4.72 -22.33 2.94
C VAL A 375 -4.30 -23.53 2.09
N GLU A 376 -4.18 -24.71 2.69
CA GLU A 376 -3.95 -25.97 1.96
C GLU A 376 -5.07 -26.24 0.95
N GLU A 377 -6.33 -26.10 1.37
CA GLU A 377 -7.48 -26.26 0.50
C GLU A 377 -7.49 -25.25 -0.66
N ALA A 378 -7.09 -23.99 -0.41
CA ALA A 378 -6.95 -22.99 -1.46
C ALA A 378 -5.89 -23.37 -2.52
N VAL A 379 -4.79 -24.00 -2.10
CA VAL A 379 -3.76 -24.53 -3.02
C VAL A 379 -4.32 -25.68 -3.85
N GLU A 380 -4.99 -26.65 -3.22
CA GLU A 380 -5.61 -27.77 -3.93
C GLU A 380 -6.63 -27.30 -4.96
N PHE A 381 -7.49 -26.35 -4.57
CA PHE A 381 -8.47 -25.73 -5.45
C PHE A 381 -7.80 -25.00 -6.63
N ALA A 382 -6.76 -24.21 -6.38
CA ALA A 382 -6.03 -23.49 -7.41
C ALA A 382 -5.31 -24.46 -8.37
N ASP A 383 -4.75 -25.55 -7.88
CA ASP A 383 -4.05 -26.53 -8.72
C ASP A 383 -5.03 -27.25 -9.66
N ALA A 384 -6.20 -27.66 -9.12
CA ALA A 384 -7.28 -28.29 -9.87
C ALA A 384 -8.04 -27.33 -10.81
N SER A 385 -7.89 -26.01 -10.63
CA SER A 385 -8.58 -25.01 -11.44
C SER A 385 -8.07 -24.97 -12.89
N PRO A 386 -8.94 -24.66 -13.86
CA PRO A 386 -8.55 -24.59 -15.27
C PRO A 386 -7.65 -23.38 -15.55
N GLN A 387 -6.71 -23.59 -16.49
CA GLN A 387 -5.93 -22.51 -17.09
C GLN A 387 -6.81 -21.63 -17.99
N PRO A 388 -6.51 -20.32 -18.13
CA PRO A 388 -7.17 -19.45 -19.10
C PRO A 388 -7.04 -19.96 -20.52
N GLY A 389 -8.17 -20.04 -21.23
CA GLY A 389 -8.17 -20.34 -22.66
C GLY A 389 -7.56 -19.19 -23.45
N ARG A 390 -6.95 -19.50 -24.62
CA ARG A 390 -6.33 -18.47 -25.49
C ARG A 390 -7.30 -17.34 -25.88
N SER A 391 -8.60 -17.65 -26.01
CA SER A 391 -9.64 -16.65 -26.31
C SER A 391 -9.72 -15.54 -25.27
N GLN A 392 -9.36 -15.82 -24.02
CA GLN A 392 -9.42 -14.85 -22.92
C GLN A 392 -8.40 -13.72 -23.08
N LEU A 393 -7.34 -13.89 -23.89
CA LEU A 393 -6.28 -12.90 -24.07
C LEU A 393 -6.82 -11.53 -24.53
N LEU A 394 -7.88 -11.51 -25.35
CA LEU A 394 -8.47 -10.30 -25.91
C LEU A 394 -9.74 -9.84 -25.16
N GLU A 395 -10.16 -10.60 -24.14
CA GLU A 395 -11.31 -10.22 -23.31
C GLU A 395 -10.94 -9.04 -22.40
N ASN A 396 -11.92 -8.18 -22.14
CA ASN A 396 -11.82 -7.05 -21.20
C ASN A 396 -10.77 -5.98 -21.53
N VAL A 397 -10.22 -5.98 -22.76
CA VAL A 397 -9.44 -4.84 -23.27
C VAL A 397 -10.31 -3.57 -23.28
N PHE A 398 -11.61 -3.71 -23.56
CA PHE A 398 -12.62 -2.67 -23.40
C PHE A 398 -13.81 -3.23 -22.60
N ALA A 399 -14.41 -2.40 -21.73
CA ALA A 399 -15.57 -2.76 -20.90
C ALA A 399 -16.81 -3.07 -21.75
N ASP A 400 -16.93 -2.38 -22.88
CA ASP A 400 -17.79 -2.81 -23.96
C ASP A 400 -16.91 -3.35 -25.09
N PRO A 401 -16.88 -4.68 -25.33
CA PRO A 401 -16.29 -5.20 -26.57
C PRO A 401 -16.99 -4.60 -27.81
N LYS A 402 -18.17 -3.98 -27.62
CA LYS A 402 -18.97 -3.23 -28.58
C LYS A 402 -18.70 -1.71 -28.66
N GLY A 403 -17.42 -1.34 -28.68
CA GLY A 403 -16.96 -0.37 -29.70
C GLY A 403 -17.52 -0.69 -31.13
N PHE A 404 -17.97 -1.95 -31.30
CA PHE A 404 -18.97 -2.55 -32.19
C PHE A 404 -20.47 -2.33 -31.83
N GLY A 405 -21.03 -1.13 -32.03
CA GLY A 405 -22.49 -0.86 -31.93
C GLY A 405 -23.37 -1.41 -33.07
N ILE A 406 -24.70 -1.18 -32.97
CA ILE A 406 -25.67 -1.37 -34.08
C ILE A 406 -25.55 -0.15 -35.01
N GLY A 407 -25.33 -0.39 -36.31
CA GLY A 407 -25.26 0.65 -37.32
C GLY A 407 -26.60 1.37 -37.51
N PRO A 408 -26.61 2.58 -38.09
CA PRO A 408 -27.84 3.29 -38.44
C PRO A 408 -28.73 2.54 -39.45
N ASP A 409 -28.23 1.43 -40.01
CA ASP A 409 -28.93 0.48 -40.88
C ASP A 409 -29.63 -0.66 -40.11
N GLY A 410 -29.50 -0.70 -38.77
CA GLY A 410 -30.07 -1.75 -37.92
C GLY A 410 -29.27 -3.05 -37.90
N ARG A 411 -28.09 -3.11 -38.53
CA ARG A 411 -27.19 -4.28 -38.52
C ARG A 411 -26.10 -4.14 -37.47
N TYR A 412 -25.56 -5.25 -36.99
CA TYR A 412 -24.43 -5.20 -36.07
C TYR A 412 -23.14 -4.84 -36.81
N ARG A 413 -22.31 -3.92 -36.27
CA ARG A 413 -20.99 -3.56 -36.84
C ARG A 413 -20.02 -4.74 -36.97
N CYS A 414 -20.25 -5.85 -36.29
CA CYS A 414 -19.45 -7.08 -36.40
C CYS A 414 -19.74 -7.91 -37.66
N GLU A 415 -20.75 -7.52 -38.45
CA GLU A 415 -21.02 -8.08 -39.78
C GLU A 415 -20.11 -7.47 -40.87
N ASP A 416 -19.25 -6.51 -40.51
CA ASP A 416 -18.13 -6.07 -41.33
C ASP A 416 -17.09 -7.21 -41.44
N PRO A 417 -16.84 -7.76 -42.63
CA PRO A 417 -15.87 -8.86 -42.82
C PRO A 417 -14.45 -8.53 -42.37
N LYS A 418 -14.10 -7.26 -42.17
CA LYS A 418 -12.77 -6.81 -41.70
C LYS A 418 -12.62 -6.75 -40.18
N PHE A 419 -13.67 -7.06 -39.42
CA PHE A 419 -13.64 -6.98 -37.96
C PHE A 419 -12.72 -8.03 -37.30
N THR A 420 -12.65 -9.24 -37.85
CA THR A 420 -11.94 -10.38 -37.24
C THR A 420 -10.44 -10.42 -37.54
N GLU A 421 -9.92 -9.49 -38.35
CA GLU A 421 -8.49 -9.50 -38.74
C GLU A 421 -7.55 -9.13 -37.58
N GLY A 422 -8.07 -8.56 -36.49
CA GLY A 422 -7.25 -8.04 -35.40
C GLY A 422 -6.28 -6.95 -35.88
N THR A 423 -5.61 -6.26 -34.96
CA THR A 423 -4.52 -5.32 -35.33
C THR A 423 -3.13 -5.83 -34.94
N ALA A 424 -3.03 -7.05 -34.42
CA ALA A 424 -1.78 -7.70 -34.09
C ALA A 424 -1.54 -8.87 -35.05
N GLN A 425 -0.63 -8.70 -36.01
CA GLN A 425 -0.05 -9.84 -36.73
C GLN A 425 0.95 -10.52 -35.80
N VAL A 426 0.73 -11.81 -35.50
CA VAL A 426 1.72 -12.73 -34.90
C VAL A 426 1.88 -13.92 -35.81
#